data_AF-A0A845LRC7-F1
#
_entry.id   AF-A0A845LRC7-F1
#
_cell.length_a   1.000
_cell.length_b   1.000
_cell.length_c   1.000
_cell.angle_alpha   90.00
_cell.angle_beta   90.00
_cell.angle_gamma   90.00
#
_symmetry.space_group_name_H-M   'P 1'
#
loop_
_entity.id
_entity.type
_entity.pdbx_description
1 polymer ?
#
loop_
_entity_poly.entity_id
_entity_poly.type
_entity_poly.pdbx_seq_one_letter_code
_entity_poly.pdbx_strand_id
1 'polypeptide(L)'
;MDILNEGKDDKSGWGVLAMPDKVYANKIELTIGKQMATVNSKAVTLDAAPVIMNDRTMVPLRFVAEALGCKVGWDEATQKVTIEK
;
A
#
# COMPACT_ATOMS: atom_id res chain seq x y z
N MET A 1 0.72 43.90 39.27
CA MET A 1 1.34 44.87 38.33
C MET A 1 1.25 44.21 36.97
N ASP A 2 0.20 44.57 36.26
CA ASP A 2 -0.22 44.00 34.99
C ASP A 2 0.72 44.35 33.82
N ILE A 3 0.37 43.76 32.66
CA ILE A 3 0.65 44.16 31.27
C ILE A 3 2.01 43.60 30.74
N LEU A 4 2.08 42.69 29.76
CA LEU A 4 1.44 42.71 28.44
C LEU A 4 0.94 41.35 27.93
N ASN A 5 -0.34 41.39 27.58
CA ASN A 5 -1.04 40.57 26.60
C ASN A 5 -0.56 40.93 25.18
N GLU A 6 0.07 39.99 24.47
CA GLU A 6 -0.05 39.84 23.02
C GLU A 6 -0.06 38.34 22.70
N GLY A 7 -1.22 37.83 22.31
CA GLY A 7 -1.38 36.47 21.84
C GLY A 7 -0.58 36.27 20.57
N LYS A 8 0.51 35.49 20.67
CA LYS A 8 1.04 34.74 19.54
C LYS A 8 0.26 33.44 19.41
N ASP A 9 -0.64 33.52 18.47
CA ASP A 9 -1.37 32.57 17.64
C ASP A 9 -0.51 31.47 16.97
N ASP A 10 0.49 30.90 17.67
CA ASP A 10 1.23 29.72 17.19
C ASP A 10 1.21 28.56 18.19
N LYS A 11 0.02 28.31 18.77
CA LYS A 11 -0.31 26.98 19.25
C LYS A 11 -0.42 26.04 18.05
N SER A 12 0.75 25.55 17.65
CA SER A 12 1.15 24.24 17.13
C SER A 12 0.53 23.06 17.90
N GLY A 13 -0.73 23.20 18.29
CA GLY A 13 -1.52 22.30 19.11
C GLY A 13 -2.80 21.92 18.38
N TRP A 14 -2.66 21.06 17.36
CA TRP A 14 -3.61 19.96 17.22
C TRP A 14 -2.79 18.70 17.42
N GLY A 15 -3.05 18.03 18.55
CA GLY A 15 -2.22 16.96 19.09
C GLY A 15 -1.92 15.89 18.06
N VAL A 16 -0.67 15.86 17.61
CA VAL A 16 -0.05 14.64 17.14
C VAL A 16 0.27 13.85 18.41
N LEU A 17 -0.76 13.30 19.05
CA LEU A 17 -0.58 12.05 19.79
C LEU A 17 0.05 11.14 18.74
N ALA A 18 1.35 10.91 18.83
CA ALA A 18 1.97 9.81 18.14
C ALA A 18 1.08 8.58 18.42
N MET A 19 0.33 8.16 17.41
CA MET A 19 -0.44 6.94 17.48
C MET A 19 0.62 5.86 17.45
N PRO A 20 0.85 5.12 18.55
CA PRO A 20 1.82 4.03 18.53
C PRO A 20 1.38 3.11 17.39
N ASP A 21 2.22 3.03 16.37
CA ASP A 21 2.08 2.19 15.18
C ASP A 21 0.64 2.08 14.67
N LYS A 22 0.13 3.12 14.01
CA LYS A 22 -0.92 2.87 13.02
C LYS A 22 -0.32 1.90 11.99
N VAL A 23 -0.57 0.61 12.16
CA VAL A 23 -0.47 -0.39 11.10
C VAL A 23 -1.56 0.00 10.10
N TYR A 24 -1.26 0.96 9.24
CA TYR A 24 -2.12 1.29 8.13
C TYR A 24 -2.20 0.03 7.27
N ALA A 25 -3.43 -0.40 6.94
CA ALA A 25 -3.62 -1.48 5.98
C ALA A 25 -2.80 -1.17 4.72
N ASN A 26 -2.08 -2.16 4.19
CA ASN A 26 -1.27 -1.97 2.99
C ASN A 26 -2.16 -1.47 1.84
N LYS A 27 -1.88 -0.25 1.36
CA LYS A 27 -2.59 0.35 0.23
C LYS A 27 -1.85 -0.02 -1.04
N ILE A 28 -2.54 -0.74 -1.92
CA ILE A 28 -2.04 -1.17 -3.23
C ILE A 28 -2.91 -0.52 -4.30
N GLU A 29 -2.30 0.25 -5.20
CA GLU A 29 -3.02 0.91 -6.30
C GLU A 29 -2.50 0.41 -7.64
N LEU A 30 -3.43 -0.07 -8.45
CA LEU A 30 -3.21 -0.70 -9.74
C LEU A 30 -4.05 0.04 -10.78
N THR A 31 -3.48 0.33 -11.95
CA THR A 31 -4.20 0.95 -13.07
C THR A 31 -4.30 -0.03 -14.23
N ILE A 32 -5.50 -0.23 -14.77
CA ILE A 32 -5.73 -1.09 -15.93
C ILE A 32 -4.81 -0.68 -17.09
N GLY A 33 -4.13 -1.66 -17.69
CA GLY A 33 -3.23 -1.46 -18.82
C GLY A 33 -1.88 -0.83 -18.49
N LYS A 34 -1.60 -0.48 -17.23
CA LYS A 34 -0.29 0.07 -16.81
C LYS A 34 0.49 -0.95 -16.00
N GLN A 35 1.79 -1.09 -16.32
CA GLN A 35 2.74 -1.87 -15.53
C GLN A 35 3.28 -1.11 -14.31
N MET A 36 2.91 0.16 -14.11
CA MET A 36 3.33 0.92 -12.94
C MET A 36 2.22 0.91 -11.88
N ALA A 37 2.57 0.48 -10.68
CA ALA A 37 1.70 0.42 -9.50
C ALA A 37 2.28 1.25 -8.35
N THR A 38 1.47 1.48 -7.30
CA THR A 38 1.98 2.01 -6.03
C THR A 38 1.64 1.10 -4.87
N VAL A 39 2.60 0.90 -3.97
CA VAL A 39 2.43 0.23 -2.67
C VAL A 39 2.82 1.23 -1.59
N ASN A 40 1.87 1.65 -0.76
CA ASN A 40 2.09 2.65 0.29
C ASN A 40 2.87 3.88 -0.23
N SER A 41 2.40 4.44 -1.35
CA SER A 41 2.99 5.59 -2.05
C SER A 41 4.36 5.35 -2.72
N LYS A 42 4.91 4.13 -2.71
CA LYS A 42 6.13 3.77 -3.44
C LYS A 42 5.77 3.16 -4.79
N ALA A 43 6.35 3.69 -5.86
CA ALA A 43 6.17 3.14 -7.20
C ALA A 43 6.87 1.78 -7.35
N VAL A 44 6.18 0.83 -7.98
CA VAL A 44 6.70 -0.52 -8.28
C VAL A 44 6.32 -0.89 -9.71
N THR A 45 7.24 -1.51 -10.43
CA THR A 45 6.99 -2.07 -11.76
C THR A 45 6.43 -3.49 -11.62
N LEU A 46 5.37 -3.79 -12.36
CA LEU A 46 4.69 -5.08 -12.40
C LEU A 46 5.21 -5.92 -13.56
N ASP A 47 5.35 -7.22 -13.34
CA ASP A 47 5.67 -8.20 -14.40
C ASP A 47 4.56 -8.29 -15.46
N ALA A 48 3.32 -8.00 -15.08
CA ALA A 48 2.16 -7.96 -15.96
C ALA A 48 1.26 -6.77 -15.60
N ALA A 49 0.68 -6.10 -16.60
CA ALA A 49 -0.32 -5.08 -16.35
C ALA A 49 -1.64 -5.71 -15.90
N PRO A 50 -2.42 -5.08 -15.00
CA PRO A 50 -3.80 -5.46 -14.75
C PRO A 50 -4.63 -5.33 -16.02
N VAL A 51 -5.48 -6.31 -16.31
CA VAL A 51 -6.32 -6.33 -17.51
C VAL A 51 -7.75 -6.70 -17.18
N ILE A 52 -8.70 -6.26 -18.01
CA ILE A 52 -10.08 -6.73 -17.94
C ILE A 52 -10.22 -7.90 -18.92
N MET A 53 -10.69 -9.03 -18.42
CA MET A 53 -10.96 -10.23 -19.21
C MET A 53 -12.27 -10.85 -18.71
N ASN A 54 -13.21 -11.11 -19.61
CA ASN A 54 -14.52 -11.71 -19.28
C ASN A 54 -15.23 -10.96 -18.13
N ASP A 55 -15.29 -9.62 -18.23
CA ASP A 55 -15.88 -8.72 -17.22
C ASP A 55 -15.27 -8.82 -15.82
N ARG A 56 -14.03 -9.33 -15.72
CA ARG A 56 -13.26 -9.40 -14.47
C ARG A 56 -11.91 -8.74 -14.63
N THR A 57 -11.48 -8.06 -13.57
CA THR A 57 -10.12 -7.53 -13.51
C THR A 57 -9.17 -8.64 -13.06
N MET A 58 -8.27 -9.03 -13.96
CA MET A 58 -7.15 -9.91 -13.66
C MET A 58 -5.97 -9.07 -13.18
N VAL A 59 -5.40 -9.43 -12.03
CA VAL A 59 -4.28 -8.74 -11.40
C VAL A 59 -3.08 -9.68 -11.26
N PRO A 60 -1.84 -9.16 -11.24
CA PRO A 60 -0.65 -9.99 -11.05
C PRO A 60 -0.65 -10.61 -9.64
N LEU A 61 -0.94 -11.92 -9.58
CA LEU A 61 -1.13 -12.66 -8.32
C LEU A 61 0.07 -12.51 -7.37
N ARG A 62 1.29 -12.75 -7.86
CA ARG A 62 2.51 -12.71 -7.05
C ARG A 62 2.69 -11.36 -6.36
N PHE A 63 2.60 -10.28 -7.14
CA PHE A 63 2.73 -8.91 -6.63
C PHE A 63 1.72 -8.62 -5.52
N VAL A 64 0.44 -8.94 -5.73
CA VAL A 64 -0.61 -8.66 -4.74
C VAL A 64 -0.38 -9.47 -3.47
N ALA A 65 -0.06 -10.76 -3.59
CA ALA A 65 0.18 -11.63 -2.43
C ALA A 65 1.40 -11.17 -1.60
N GLU A 66 2.52 -10.85 -2.25
CA GLU A 66 3.73 -10.36 -1.58
C GLU A 66 3.51 -9.00 -0.92
N ALA A 67 2.80 -8.08 -1.58
CA ALA A 67 2.42 -6.80 -0.99
C ALA A 67 1.50 -6.94 0.23
N LEU A 68 0.79 -8.07 0.37
CA LEU A 68 -0.01 -8.42 1.56
C LEU A 68 0.78 -9.20 2.62
N GLY A 69 2.09 -9.37 2.41
CA GLY A 69 3.01 -10.04 3.33
C GLY A 69 3.03 -11.56 3.19
N CYS A 70 2.51 -12.12 2.10
CA CYS A 70 2.57 -13.55 1.85
C CYS A 70 3.85 -13.91 1.07
N LYS A 71 4.32 -15.15 1.24
CA LYS A 71 5.31 -15.78 0.38
C LYS A 71 4.62 -16.55 -0.73
N VAL A 72 5.11 -16.43 -1.96
CA VAL A 72 4.58 -17.14 -3.12
C VAL A 72 5.63 -18.11 -3.65
N GLY A 73 5.31 -19.40 -3.64
CA GLY A 73 6.11 -20.47 -4.22
C GLY A 73 5.59 -20.90 -5.60
N TRP A 74 6.51 -21.36 -6.45
CA TRP A 74 6.21 -22.03 -7.71
C TRP A 74 6.92 -23.38 -7.75
N ASP A 75 6.15 -24.43 -7.96
CA ASP A 75 6.64 -25.76 -8.29
C ASP A 75 6.44 -25.99 -9.79
N GLU A 76 7.55 -26.00 -10.52
CA GLU A 76 7.55 -26.16 -11.97
C GLU A 76 7.11 -27.56 -12.41
N ALA A 77 7.46 -28.60 -11.65
CA ALA A 77 7.17 -29.98 -12.01
C ALA A 77 5.66 -30.28 -11.94
N THR A 78 4.97 -29.70 -10.96
CA THR A 78 3.53 -29.88 -10.77
C THR A 78 2.69 -28.70 -11.26
N GLN A 79 3.33 -27.67 -11.82
CA GLN A 79 2.71 -26.40 -12.20
C GLN A 79 1.86 -25.79 -11.08
N LYS A 80 2.34 -25.91 -9.84
CA LYS A 80 1.59 -25.54 -8.64
C LYS A 80 2.10 -24.24 -8.04
N VAL A 81 1.15 -23.35 -7.72
CA VAL A 81 1.39 -22.15 -6.93
C VAL A 81 1.03 -22.42 -5.47
N THR A 82 1.90 -22.06 -4.54
CA THR A 82 1.66 -22.11 -3.09
C THR A 82 1.74 -20.71 -2.50
N ILE A 83 0.85 -20.36 -1.57
CA ILE A 83 0.82 -19.06 -0.90
C ILE A 83 0.80 -19.30 0.61
N GLU A 84 1.76 -18.71 1.33
CA GLU A 84 1.95 -18.86 2.78
C GLU A 84 2.07 -17.48 3.44
N LYS A 85 1.67 -17.34 4.71
CA LYS A 85 1.77 -16.09 5.47
C LYS A 85 2.61 -16.29 6.72
#